data_AF-A0A1V4QDH5-F1
#
_entry.id   AF-A0A1V4QDH5-F1
#
_cell.length_a   1.000
_cell.length_b   1.000
_cell.length_c   1.000
_cell.angle_alpha   90.00
_cell.angle_beta   90.00
_cell.angle_gamma   90.00
#
_symmetry.space_group_name_H-M   'P 1'
#
loop_
_entity.id
_entity.type
_entity.pdbx_description
1 polymer ?
#
loop_
_entity_poly.entity_id
_entity_poly.type
_entity_poly.pdbx_seq_one_letter_code
_entity_poly.pdbx_strand_id
1 'polypeptide(L)'
;MVTDIRSTPVCILGLGLIGGSMMRALDASGASTFGYNRSSATVEQVRADGHDASTDLVATLRRAADTDAVIVLATPVTTIEPIVSAIADHAAGCLVTDVISVKMPVAEIFRRLFPDARYVGG
;
A
#
# COMPACT_ATOMS: atom_id res chain seq x y z
N MET A 1 -2.96 16.01 -19.79
CA MET A 1 -3.31 16.32 -18.39
C MET A 1 -2.15 15.86 -17.54
N VAL A 2 -1.38 16.78 -16.95
CA VAL A 2 -0.27 16.42 -16.06
C VAL A 2 -0.90 16.28 -14.67
N THR A 3 -0.96 15.06 -14.14
CA THR A 3 -1.44 14.81 -12.79
C THR A 3 -0.47 15.48 -11.81
N ASP A 4 -0.96 16.40 -10.97
CA ASP A 4 -0.14 16.92 -9.86
C ASP A 4 0.03 15.78 -8.85
N ILE A 5 1.22 15.17 -8.86
CA ILE A 5 1.58 14.04 -7.98
C ILE A 5 1.39 14.42 -6.49
N ARG A 6 1.36 15.72 -6.17
CA ARG A 6 1.14 16.23 -4.81
C ARG A 6 -0.28 15.99 -4.27
N SER A 7 -1.23 15.59 -5.10
CA SER A 7 -2.63 15.35 -4.69
C SER A 7 -3.04 13.87 -4.69
N THR A 8 -2.19 12.96 -5.15
CA THR A 8 -2.53 11.53 -5.20
C THR A 8 -2.48 10.92 -3.79
N PRO A 9 -3.56 10.27 -3.31
CA PRO A 9 -3.54 9.60 -2.02
C PRO A 9 -2.53 8.45 -1.98
N VAL A 10 -2.00 8.14 -0.80
CA VAL A 10 -1.09 7.01 -0.59
C VAL A 10 -1.79 5.92 0.22
N CYS A 11 -1.90 4.74 -0.37
CA CYS A 11 -2.43 3.54 0.27
C CYS A 11 -1.28 2.67 0.79
N ILE A 12 -1.15 2.50 2.09
CA ILE A 12 -0.04 1.75 2.69
C ILE A 12 -0.52 0.37 3.16
N LEU A 13 0.01 -0.69 2.57
CA LEU A 13 -0.29 -2.07 2.95
C LEU A 13 0.82 -2.59 3.88
N GLY A 14 0.49 -2.71 5.16
CA GLY A 14 1.43 -3.02 6.25
C GLY A 14 1.76 -1.77 7.06
N LEU A 15 1.29 -1.70 8.31
CA LEU A 15 1.41 -0.52 9.17
C LEU A 15 2.33 -0.78 10.38
N GLY A 16 3.36 -1.62 10.17
CA GLY A 16 4.43 -1.85 11.14
C GLY A 16 5.40 -0.67 11.21
N LEU A 17 6.67 -0.94 11.55
CA LEU A 17 7.68 0.10 11.73
C LEU A 17 7.83 1.01 10.51
N ILE A 18 8.00 0.44 9.31
CA ILE A 18 8.22 1.24 8.08
C ILE A 18 6.93 1.91 7.62
N GLY A 19 5.87 1.14 7.36
CA GLY A 19 4.63 1.70 6.83
C GLY A 19 3.93 2.66 7.79
N GLY A 20 3.93 2.39 9.10
CA GLY A 20 3.37 3.31 10.10
C GLY A 20 4.18 4.60 10.22
N SER A 21 5.52 4.55 10.11
CA SER A 21 6.35 5.76 10.11
C SER A 21 6.15 6.58 8.85
N MET A 22 5.99 5.92 7.69
CA MET A 22 5.68 6.57 6.42
C MET A 22 4.32 7.27 6.47
N MET A 23 3.27 6.59 6.98
CA MET A 23 1.93 7.17 7.17
C MET A 23 2.00 8.45 7.99
N ARG A 24 2.65 8.39 9.16
CA ARG A 24 2.85 9.57 10.03
C ARG A 24 3.55 10.72 9.31
N ALA A 25 4.62 10.44 8.59
CA ALA A 25 5.40 11.47 7.89
C ALA A 25 4.61 12.11 6.74
N LEU A 26 3.85 11.30 5.99
CA LEU A 26 3.03 11.76 4.88
C LEU A 26 1.85 12.60 5.37
N ASP A 27 1.13 12.14 6.40
CA ASP A 27 0.03 12.91 7.01
C ASP A 27 0.54 14.23 7.60
N ALA A 28 1.70 14.23 8.26
CA ALA A 28 2.33 15.45 8.77
C ALA A 28 2.74 16.44 7.66
N SER A 29 2.96 15.95 6.42
CA SER A 29 3.22 16.78 5.25
C SER A 29 1.95 17.27 4.53
N GLY A 30 0.77 16.87 5.02
CA GLY A 30 -0.53 17.22 4.44
C GLY A 30 -0.97 16.31 3.28
N ALA A 31 -0.27 15.19 3.04
CA ALA A 31 -0.72 14.20 2.06
C ALA A 31 -1.92 13.42 2.61
N SER A 32 -2.82 12.98 1.72
CA SER A 32 -3.89 12.06 2.11
C SER A 32 -3.34 10.64 2.16
N THR A 33 -3.38 10.00 3.33
CA THR A 33 -3.04 8.59 3.45
C THR A 33 -4.15 7.76 4.04
N PHE A 34 -4.12 6.47 3.72
CA PHE A 34 -4.91 5.44 4.39
C PHE A 34 -4.18 4.11 4.25
N GLY A 35 -4.53 3.11 5.06
CA GLY A 35 -3.79 1.86 5.01
C GLY A 35 -4.48 0.65 5.56
N TYR A 36 -3.85 -0.49 5.31
CA TYR A 36 -4.29 -1.80 5.77
C TYR A 36 -3.22 -2.42 6.66
N ASN A 37 -3.66 -3.08 7.73
CA ASN A 37 -2.81 -4.04 8.42
C ASN A 37 -3.64 -5.23 8.94
N ARG A 38 -3.08 -6.44 8.86
CA ARG A 38 -3.77 -7.66 9.32
C ARG A 38 -4.04 -7.67 10.82
N SER A 39 -3.11 -7.14 11.63
CA SER A 39 -3.25 -7.08 13.08
C SER A 39 -4.21 -5.97 13.49
N SER A 40 -5.33 -6.34 14.11
CA SER A 40 -6.29 -5.38 14.68
C SER A 40 -5.64 -4.48 15.72
N ALA A 41 -4.76 -5.02 16.57
CA ALA A 41 -4.03 -4.23 17.57
C ALA A 41 -3.18 -3.12 16.94
N THR A 42 -2.53 -3.40 15.79
CA THR A 42 -1.79 -2.36 15.05
C THR A 42 -2.73 -1.33 14.46
N VAL A 43 -3.86 -1.74 13.89
CA VAL A 43 -4.86 -0.82 13.32
C VAL A 43 -5.47 0.07 14.41
N GLU A 44 -5.77 -0.47 15.58
CA GLU A 44 -6.27 0.27 16.74
C GLU A 44 -5.27 1.31 17.22
N GLN A 45 -3.98 0.95 17.31
CA GLN A 45 -2.90 1.89 17.64
C GLN A 45 -2.81 3.04 16.62
N VAL A 46 -2.77 2.70 15.33
CA VAL A 46 -2.68 3.70 14.25
C VAL A 46 -3.90 4.63 14.23
N ARG A 47 -5.10 4.10 14.48
CA ARG A 47 -6.32 4.91 14.62
C ARG A 47 -6.32 5.77 15.87
N ALA A 48 -5.80 5.28 17.00
CA ALA A 48 -5.67 6.05 18.23
C ALA A 48 -4.69 7.22 18.07
N ASP A 49 -3.67 7.06 17.22
CA ASP A 49 -2.75 8.12 16.81
C ASP A 49 -3.37 9.12 15.81
N GLY A 50 -4.62 8.89 15.37
CA GLY A 50 -5.38 9.80 14.50
C GLY A 50 -5.27 9.49 13.00
N HIS A 51 -4.72 8.34 12.61
CA HIS A 51 -4.51 7.98 11.21
C HIS A 51 -5.57 7.00 10.67
N ASP A 52 -5.76 7.01 9.34
CA ASP A 52 -6.75 6.19 8.66
C ASP A 52 -6.23 4.78 8.34
N ALA A 53 -6.68 3.79 9.10
CA ALA A 53 -6.27 2.40 8.95
C ALA A 53 -7.46 1.44 8.95
N SER A 54 -7.30 0.26 8.35
CA SER A 54 -8.30 -0.79 8.29
C SER A 54 -7.71 -2.19 8.40
N THR A 55 -8.51 -3.15 8.87
CA THR A 55 -8.23 -4.59 8.82
C THR A 55 -8.89 -5.28 7.61
N ASP A 56 -9.61 -4.53 6.77
CA ASP A 56 -10.24 -5.03 5.55
C ASP A 56 -9.38 -4.71 4.32
N LEU A 57 -8.66 -5.71 3.82
CA LEU A 57 -7.78 -5.55 2.66
C LEU A 57 -8.57 -5.20 1.39
N VAL A 58 -9.69 -5.89 1.13
CA VAL A 58 -10.44 -5.74 -0.11
C VAL A 58 -11.09 -4.36 -0.18
N ALA A 59 -11.72 -3.90 0.91
CA ALA A 59 -12.28 -2.55 0.96
C ALA A 59 -11.20 -1.47 0.80
N THR A 60 -10.02 -1.69 1.41
CA THR A 60 -8.87 -0.77 1.27
C THR A 60 -8.38 -0.70 -0.19
N LEU A 61 -8.26 -1.83 -0.87
CA LEU A 61 -7.83 -1.89 -2.27
C LEU A 61 -8.86 -1.27 -3.22
N ARG A 62 -10.15 -1.51 -3.00
CA ARG A 62 -11.21 -0.85 -3.78
C ARG A 62 -11.16 0.66 -3.63
N ARG A 63 -10.98 1.16 -2.41
CA ARG A 63 -10.75 2.60 -2.17
C ARG A 63 -9.51 3.12 -2.90
N ALA A 64 -8.42 2.35 -2.93
CA ALA A 64 -7.22 2.72 -3.68
C ALA A 64 -7.50 2.85 -5.18
N ALA A 65 -8.27 1.91 -5.75
CA ALA A 65 -8.70 1.97 -7.15
C ALA A 65 -9.60 3.19 -7.43
N ASP A 66 -10.60 3.43 -6.56
CA ASP A 66 -11.56 4.52 -6.72
C ASP A 66 -10.91 5.92 -6.63
N THR A 67 -9.79 6.01 -5.91
CA THR A 67 -9.08 7.28 -5.67
C THR A 67 -7.78 7.42 -6.47
N ASP A 68 -7.48 6.46 -7.36
CA ASP A 68 -6.21 6.35 -8.10
C ASP A 68 -4.97 6.50 -7.19
N ALA A 69 -5.03 5.87 -6.01
CA ALA A 69 -3.98 5.98 -4.99
C ALA A 69 -2.69 5.26 -5.43
N VAL A 70 -1.55 5.76 -4.96
CA VAL A 70 -0.28 5.01 -5.01
C VAL A 70 -0.29 3.98 -3.89
N ILE A 71 -0.10 2.71 -4.23
CA ILE A 71 -0.03 1.61 -3.27
C ILE A 71 1.41 1.36 -2.86
N VAL A 72 1.69 1.35 -1.56
CA VAL A 72 3.00 1.02 -0.98
C VAL A 72 2.91 -0.31 -0.25
N LEU A 73 3.69 -1.30 -0.71
CA LEU A 73 3.87 -2.58 -0.05
C LEU A 73 4.93 -2.48 1.07
N ALA A 74 4.45 -2.43 2.31
CA ALA A 74 5.25 -2.37 3.53
C ALA A 74 5.05 -3.62 4.42
N THR A 75 4.74 -4.76 3.79
CA THR A 75 4.63 -6.06 4.46
C THR A 75 5.89 -6.91 4.30
N PRO A 76 6.15 -7.88 5.20
CA PRO A 76 7.21 -8.86 5.00
C PRO A 76 7.07 -9.62 3.66
N VAL A 77 8.20 -10.02 3.09
CA VAL A 77 8.23 -10.78 1.81
C VAL A 77 7.42 -12.08 1.87
N THR A 78 7.32 -12.72 3.05
CA THR A 78 6.57 -13.97 3.26
C THR A 78 5.06 -13.83 3.13
N THR A 79 4.53 -12.59 3.12
CA THR A 79 3.10 -12.32 3.02
C THR A 79 2.72 -11.57 1.76
N ILE A 80 3.65 -11.39 0.82
CA ILE A 80 3.45 -10.50 -0.32
C ILE A 80 2.61 -11.13 -1.44
N GLU A 81 2.74 -12.44 -1.72
CA GLU A 81 2.03 -13.09 -2.84
C GLU A 81 0.50 -12.92 -2.74
N PRO A 82 -0.17 -13.20 -1.61
CA PRO A 82 -1.61 -13.00 -1.50
C PRO A 82 -2.03 -11.52 -1.66
N ILE A 83 -1.16 -10.59 -1.27
CA ILE A 83 -1.43 -9.15 -1.40
C ILE A 83 -1.30 -8.73 -2.87
N VAL A 84 -0.29 -9.22 -3.59
CA VAL A 84 -0.13 -8.94 -5.03
C VAL A 84 -1.31 -9.50 -5.83
N SER A 85 -1.77 -10.72 -5.53
CA SER A 85 -3.01 -11.25 -6.13
C SER A 85 -4.22 -10.36 -5.84
N ALA A 86 -4.39 -9.93 -4.58
CA ALA A 86 -5.52 -9.05 -4.23
C ALA A 86 -5.45 -7.68 -4.93
N ILE A 87 -4.25 -7.13 -5.11
CA ILE A 87 -4.07 -5.89 -5.90
C ILE A 87 -4.47 -6.12 -7.35
N ALA A 88 -4.06 -7.23 -7.97
CA ALA A 88 -4.45 -7.55 -9.34
C ALA A 88 -5.98 -7.66 -9.48
N ASP A 89 -6.67 -8.20 -8.47
CA ASP A 89 -8.13 -8.40 -8.50
C ASP A 89 -8.94 -7.13 -8.21
N HIS A 90 -8.39 -6.19 -7.44
CA HIS A 90 -9.18 -5.09 -6.87
C HIS A 90 -8.63 -3.69 -7.14
N ALA A 91 -7.38 -3.56 -7.59
CA ALA A 91 -6.70 -2.29 -7.79
C ALA A 91 -5.67 -2.33 -8.95
N ALA A 92 -5.97 -3.07 -10.02
CA ALA A 92 -5.03 -3.28 -11.14
C ALA A 92 -4.57 -2.00 -11.86
N GLY A 93 -5.32 -0.90 -11.76
CA GLY A 93 -4.94 0.39 -12.37
C GLY A 93 -3.93 1.21 -11.56
N CYS A 94 -3.78 0.93 -10.27
CA CYS A 94 -2.97 1.73 -9.35
C CYS A 94 -1.47 1.57 -9.63
N LEU A 95 -0.71 2.65 -9.39
CA LEU A 95 0.75 2.56 -9.28
C LEU A 95 1.11 1.83 -7.99
N VAL A 96 2.02 0.86 -8.07
CA VAL A 96 2.47 0.07 -6.92
C VAL A 96 3.98 0.25 -6.71
N THR A 97 4.41 0.42 -5.47
CA THR A 97 5.81 0.39 -5.06
C THR A 97 5.95 -0.41 -3.76
N ASP A 98 7.19 -0.70 -3.35
CA ASP A 98 7.48 -1.44 -2.13
C ASP A 98 8.66 -0.83 -1.36
N VAL A 99 8.77 -1.20 -0.09
CA VAL A 99 9.91 -0.85 0.79
C VAL A 99 10.62 -2.11 1.30
N ILE A 100 10.51 -3.21 0.57
CA ILE A 100 11.05 -4.51 0.95
C ILE A 100 12.54 -4.53 0.61
N SER A 101 13.36 -5.14 1.46
CA SER A 101 14.82 -5.08 1.28
C SER A 101 15.34 -5.91 0.10
N VAL A 102 14.64 -6.99 -0.27
CA VAL A 102 15.03 -7.90 -1.36
C VAL A 102 14.25 -7.59 -2.63
N LYS A 103 14.95 -7.25 -3.72
CA LYS A 103 14.31 -6.74 -4.95
C LYS A 103 13.97 -7.81 -5.97
N MET A 104 14.91 -8.69 -6.29
CA MET A 104 14.67 -9.77 -7.28
C MET A 104 13.45 -10.64 -6.92
N PRO A 105 13.28 -11.11 -5.66
CA PRO A 105 12.12 -11.93 -5.32
C PRO A 105 10.78 -11.20 -5.48
N VAL A 106 10.74 -9.90 -5.16
CA VAL A 106 9.52 -9.10 -5.28
C VAL A 106 9.15 -8.91 -6.75
N ALA A 107 10.13 -8.54 -7.59
CA ALA A 107 9.91 -8.38 -9.02
C ALA A 107 9.46 -9.70 -9.70
N GLU A 108 10.01 -10.85 -9.28
CA GLU A 108 9.59 -12.17 -9.76
C GLU A 108 8.14 -12.49 -9.39
N ILE A 109 7.71 -12.12 -8.18
CA ILE A 109 6.33 -12.29 -7.73
C ILE A 109 5.39 -11.46 -8.60
N PHE A 110 5.70 -10.19 -8.85
CA PHE A 110 4.91 -9.35 -9.77
C PHE A 110 4.88 -9.95 -11.18
N ARG A 111 6.02 -10.37 -11.74
CA ARG A 111 6.05 -11.01 -13.07
C ARG A 111 5.18 -12.27 -13.15
N ARG A 112 5.06 -13.04 -12.07
CA ARG A 112 4.28 -14.29 -12.04
C ARG A 112 2.79 -14.05 -11.79
N LEU A 113 2.44 -13.14 -10.88
CA LEU A 113 1.06 -12.97 -10.39
C LEU A 113 0.34 -11.78 -10.99
N PHE A 114 1.07 -10.73 -11.37
CA PHE A 114 0.51 -9.52 -11.93
C PHE A 114 1.47 -8.90 -12.98
N PRO A 115 1.67 -9.57 -14.13
CA PRO A 115 2.69 -9.20 -15.12
C PRO A 115 2.49 -7.81 -15.74
N ASP A 116 1.24 -7.35 -15.82
CA ASP A 116 0.87 -6.04 -16.38
C ASP A 116 0.82 -4.93 -15.30
N ALA A 117 1.34 -5.21 -14.10
CA ALA A 117 1.35 -4.25 -13.01
C ALA A 117 2.12 -2.98 -13.37
N ARG A 118 1.56 -1.84 -12.96
CA ARG A 118 2.29 -0.56 -12.90
C ARG A 118 3.17 -0.57 -11.64
N TYR A 119 4.18 -1.43 -11.61
CA TYR A 119 5.04 -1.63 -10.44
C TYR A 119 6.41 -0.96 -10.62
N VAL A 120 6.84 -0.21 -9.59
CA VAL A 120 8.17 0.38 -9.47
C VAL A 120 8.78 -0.06 -8.15
N GLY A 121 9.78 -0.93 -8.19
CA GLY A 121 10.47 -1.38 -6.97
C GLY A 121 11.19 -0.23 -6.27
N GLY A 122 11.10 -0.16 -4.94
CA GLY A 122 11.79 0.83 -4.11
C GLY A 122 13.15 0.36 -3.62
#